data_AF-A0A815R2Y2-F1
#
_entry.id   AF-A0A815R2Y2-F1
#
_cell.length_a   1.000
_cell.length_b   1.000
_cell.length_c   1.000
_cell.angle_alpha   90.00
_cell.angle_beta   90.00
_cell.angle_gamma   90.00
#
_symmetry.space_group_name_H-M   'P 1'
#
loop_
_entity.id
_entity.type
_entity.pdbx_description
1 polymer ?
#
loop_
_entity_poly.entity_id
_entity_poly.type
_entity_poly.pdbx_seq_one_letter_code
_entity_poly.pdbx_strand_id
1 'polypeptide(L)' 'SGAEVKSVCTEAGMYALRERRVHVTQEDFELAVAKVMEKNSKKNVSLKKFWT' A
#
# COMPACT_ATOMS: atom_id res chain seq x y z
N SER A 1 -3.11 9.21 6.46
CA SER A 1 -3.09 10.48 5.70
C SER A 1 -3.74 10.29 4.33
N GLY A 2 -4.19 11.37 3.68
CA GLY A 2 -4.79 11.27 2.33
C GLY A 2 -3.84 10.66 1.29
N ALA A 3 -2.53 10.87 1.44
CA ALA A 3 -1.52 10.26 0.57
C ALA A 3 -1.46 8.73 0.70
N GLU A 4 -1.67 8.20 1.91
CA GLU A 4 -1.73 6.75 2.15
C GLU A 4 -2.97 6.14 1.51
N VAL A 5 -4.13 6.80 1.62
CA VAL A 5 -5.38 6.34 0.96
C VAL A 5 -5.21 6.28 -0.56
N LYS A 6 -4.63 7.32 -1.17
CA LYS A 6 -4.31 7.31 -2.61
C LYS A 6 -3.37 6.16 -2.99
N SER A 7 -2.36 5.90 -2.15
CA SER A 7 -1.40 4.81 -2.37
C SER A 7 -2.07 3.45 -2.29
N VAL A 8 -2.98 3.24 -1.32
CA VAL A 8 -3.77 2.02 -1.16
C VAL A 8 -4.65 1.78 -2.40
N CYS A 9 -5.42 2.78 -2.84
CA CYS A 9 -6.28 2.62 -4.02
C CYS A 9 -5.48 2.32 -5.30
N THR A 10 -4.28 2.89 -5.44
CA THR A 10 -3.39 2.61 -6.58
C THR A 10 -2.88 1.17 -6.56
N GLU A 11 -2.46 0.69 -5.39
CA GLU A 11 -1.96 -0.68 -5.23
C GLU A 11 -3.08 -1.72 -5.39
N ALA A 12 -4.28 -1.46 -4.85
CA ALA A 12 -5.45 -2.34 -5.01
C ALA A 12 -5.84 -2.51 -6.49
N GLY A 13 -5.89 -1.41 -7.25
CA GLY A 13 -6.12 -1.47 -8.69
C GLY A 13 -5.04 -2.25 -9.45
N MET A 14 -3.78 -2.17 -9.01
CA MET A 14 -2.69 -2.95 -9.59
C MET A 14 -2.77 -4.45 -9.29
N TYR A 15 -3.29 -4.85 -8.13
CA TYR A 15 -3.55 -6.26 -7.82
C TYR A 15 -4.61 -6.83 -8.78
N ALA A 16 -5.74 -6.14 -8.93
CA ALA A 16 -6.78 -6.52 -9.88
C ALA A 16 -6.25 -6.60 -11.32
N LEU A 17 -5.48 -5.58 -11.76
CA LEU A 17 -4.92 -5.54 -13.11
C LEU A 17 -3.96 -6.70 -13.38
N ARG A 18 -3.12 -7.08 -12.41
CA ARG A 18 -2.17 -8.20 -12.56
C ARG A 18 -2.88 -9.52 -12.83
N GLU A 19 -4.06 -9.70 -12.25
CA GLU A 19 -4.92 -10.87 -12.46
C GLU A 19 -5.89 -10.70 -13.64
N ARG A 20 -5.73 -9.64 -14.44
CA ARG A 20 -6.59 -9.32 -15.60
C ARG A 20 -8.06 -9.09 -15.21
N ARG A 21 -8.32 -8.66 -13.98
CA ARG A 21 -9.66 -8.27 -13.51
C ARG A 21 -9.90 -6.79 -13.82
N VAL A 22 -11.15 -6.45 -14.14
CA VAL A 22 -11.61 -5.07 -14.39
C VAL A 22 -12.37 -4.46 -13.21
N HIS A 23 -12.63 -5.28 -12.18
CA HIS A 23 -13.23 -4.86 -10.92
C HIS A 23 -12.30 -5.22 -9.77
N VAL A 24 -12.18 -4.29 -8.82
CA VAL A 24 -11.43 -4.46 -7.58
C VAL A 24 -12.30 -5.23 -6.58
N THR A 25 -11.71 -6.16 -5.85
CA THR A 25 -12.37 -6.91 -4.78
C THR A 25 -11.88 -6.45 -3.41
N GLN A 26 -12.54 -6.90 -2.34
CA GLN A 26 -12.11 -6.59 -0.98
C GLN A 26 -10.70 -7.10 -0.67
N GLU A 27 -10.35 -8.29 -1.18
CA GLU A 27 -9.03 -8.91 -0.99
C GLU A 27 -7.89 -8.03 -1.52
N ASP A 28 -8.09 -7.35 -2.67
CA ASP A 28 -7.11 -6.41 -3.22
C ASP A 28 -6.80 -5.26 -2.25
N PHE A 29 -7.83 -4.76 -1.57
CA PHE A 29 -7.69 -3.69 -0.59
C PHE A 29 -6.97 -4.17 0.66
N GLU A 30 -7.28 -5.37 1.16
CA GLU A 30 -6.60 -5.96 2.31
C GLU A 30 -5.10 -6.14 2.05
N LEU A 31 -4.75 -6.67 0.87
CA LEU A 31 -3.36 -6.81 0.43
C LEU A 31 -2.66 -5.45 0.24
N ALA A 32 -3.34 -4.48 -0.37
CA ALA A 32 -2.80 -3.15 -0.58
C ALA A 32 -2.54 -2.39 0.73
N VAL A 33 -3.46 -2.47 1.70
CA VAL A 33 -3.31 -1.86 3.02
C VAL A 33 -2.12 -2.46 3.75
N ALA A 34 -2.03 -3.80 3.80
CA ALA A 34 -0.91 -4.48 4.45
C ALA A 34 0.45 -4.00 3.88
N LYS A 35 0.56 -3.95 2.55
CA LYS A 35 1.77 -3.50 1.85
C LYS A 35 2.11 -2.02 2.13
N VAL A 36 1.13 -1.12 2.09
CA VAL A 36 1.36 0.32 2.29
C VAL A 36 1.78 0.61 3.73
N MET A 37 1.14 -0.05 4.70
CA MET A 37 1.46 0.13 6.12
C MET A 37 2.86 -0.41 6.46
N GLU A 38 3.25 -1.56 5.90
CA GLU A 38 4.60 -2.10 6.06
C GLU A 38 5.67 -1.13 5.51
N LYS A 39 5.45 -0.56 4.31
CA LYS A 39 6.34 0.46 3.73
C LYS A 39 6.48 1.69 4.64
N ASN A 40 5.39 2.15 5.26
CA ASN A 40 5.42 3.30 6.16
C ASN A 40 6.25 2.99 7.42
N SER A 41 6.04 1.82 8.03
CA SER A 41 6.82 1.38 9.19
C SER A 41 8.33 1.31 8.89
N LYS A 42 8.72 0.73 7.75
CA LYS A 42 10.14 0.68 7.32
C LYS A 42 10.74 2.07 7.10
N LYS A 43 9.99 3.00 6.49
CA LYS A 43 10.43 4.39 6.29
C LYS A 43 10.67 5.09 7.63
N ASN A 44 9.75 4.95 8.59
CA ASN A 44 9.89 5.55 9.92
C ASN A 44 11.13 5.02 10.67
N VAL A 45 11.42 3.72 10.56
CA VAL A 45 12.65 3.13 11.12
C VAL A 45 13.90 3.68 10.43
N SER A 46 13.91 3.76 9.09
CA SER A 46 15.04 4.28 8.32
C SER A 46 15.32 5.75 8.64
N LEU A 47 14.28 6.57 8.79
CA LEU A 47 14.44 7.94 9.26
C LEU A 47 15.03 7.93 10.67
N LYS A 48 14.41 7.25 11.63
CA LYS A 48 14.88 7.26 13.02
C LYS A 48 16.36 6.86 13.16
N LYS A 49 16.84 5.89 12.38
CA LYS A 49 18.24 5.46 12.34
C LYS A 49 19.20 6.48 11.70
N PHE A 50 18.70 7.39 10.88
CA PHE A 50 19.50 8.45 10.27
C PHE A 50 19.72 9.64 11.21
N TRP A 51 18.77 9.91 12.12
CA TRP A 51 18.81 11.05 13.05
C TRP A 51 19.27 10.66 14.47
N THR A 52 19.65 9.41 14.72
CA THR A 52 20.23 8.93 15.99
C THR A 52 21.65 8.45 15.72
#